data_AF-A0A8S3FTZ4-F1
#
_entry.id   AF-A0A8S3FTZ4-F1
#
_cell.length_a   1.000
_cell.length_b   1.000
_cell.length_c   1.000
_cell.angle_alpha   90.00
_cell.angle_beta   90.00
_cell.angle_gamma   90.00
#
_symmetry.space_group_name_H-M   'P 1'
#
loop_
_entity.id
_entity.type
_entity.pdbx_description
1 polymer ?
#
loop_
_entity_poly.entity_id
_entity_poly.type
_entity_poly.pdbx_seq_one_letter_code
_entity_poly.pdbx_strand_id
1 'polypeptide(L)'
;TDCGGKKPALILSIYGGGKYFTIEERLKNEFITGVIDTAIVTNAWILTNGVNNGVSKLVGEGISHYQLLRENPNKVICIGMTMWGTINDNTHLVLKNSPNRYLSSVSKRQIPENIQEDKETIELNHTHCILFDSGRLNEYYSDLQRHQFIIEARKKTHHDHTCMHLI
;
A
#
# COMPACT_ATOMS: atom_id res chain seq x y z
N THR A 1 -7.42 -14.72 -9.61
CA THR A 1 -7.16 -15.63 -8.46
C THR A 1 -7.59 -14.88 -7.23
N ASP A 2 -8.60 -15.39 -6.52
CA ASP A 2 -9.03 -14.85 -5.23
C ASP A 2 -7.81 -14.78 -4.29
N CYS A 3 -7.54 -13.60 -3.72
CA CYS A 3 -6.33 -13.35 -2.93
C CYS A 3 -6.33 -14.06 -1.55
N GLY A 4 -7.25 -15.01 -1.33
CA GLY A 4 -7.26 -15.92 -0.17
C GLY A 4 -7.46 -15.21 1.17
N GLY A 5 -7.83 -13.94 1.15
CA GLY A 5 -8.01 -13.11 2.34
C GLY A 5 -9.41 -13.25 2.91
N LYS A 6 -9.52 -13.43 4.24
CA LYS A 6 -10.81 -13.26 4.93
C LYS A 6 -11.26 -11.80 4.79
N LYS A 7 -12.56 -11.60 4.51
CA LYS A 7 -13.18 -10.27 4.48
C LYS A 7 -12.85 -9.51 5.77
N PRO A 8 -12.31 -8.27 5.71
CA PRO A 8 -11.98 -7.53 6.91
C PRO A 8 -13.26 -7.09 7.63
N ALA A 9 -13.21 -7.01 8.96
CA ALA A 9 -14.29 -6.42 9.74
C ALA A 9 -14.27 -4.87 9.65
N LEU A 10 -13.08 -4.29 9.42
CA LEU A 10 -12.85 -2.86 9.35
C LEU A 10 -11.78 -2.52 8.30
N ILE A 11 -11.87 -1.33 7.71
CA ILE A 11 -10.86 -0.77 6.83
C ILE A 11 -10.30 0.49 7.48
N LEU A 12 -9.00 0.53 7.73
CA LEU A 12 -8.27 1.68 8.23
C LEU A 12 -7.57 2.38 7.06
N SER A 13 -8.18 3.44 6.54
CA SER A 13 -7.56 4.25 5.48
C SER A 13 -6.69 5.32 6.10
N ILE A 14 -5.39 5.25 5.84
CA ILE A 14 -4.38 6.15 6.39
C ILE A 14 -3.80 6.98 5.25
N TYR A 15 -3.99 8.28 5.38
CA TYR A 15 -3.51 9.30 4.47
C TYR A 15 -2.72 10.33 5.28
N GLY A 16 -1.75 11.01 4.67
CA GLY A 16 -0.95 12.01 5.37
C GLY A 16 0.21 12.55 4.57
N GLY A 17 0.89 13.54 5.16
CA GLY A 17 1.77 14.52 4.50
C GLY A 17 2.79 13.97 3.50
N GLY A 18 3.09 14.82 2.51
CA GLY A 18 3.88 14.51 1.31
C GLY A 18 5.30 13.99 1.53
N LYS A 19 6.09 13.93 0.44
CA LYS A 19 7.35 13.18 0.33
C LYS A 19 8.28 13.27 1.57
N TYR A 20 8.31 14.40 2.27
CA TYR A 20 9.10 14.62 3.49
C TYR A 20 8.27 15.33 4.56
N PHE A 21 8.09 14.69 5.72
CA PHE A 21 7.56 15.34 6.92
C PHE A 21 8.39 14.94 8.13
N THR A 22 8.50 15.86 9.09
CA THR A 22 9.24 15.64 10.35
C THR A 22 8.23 15.41 11.46
N ILE A 23 8.43 14.33 12.22
CA ILE A 23 7.64 13.98 13.39
C ILE A 23 8.60 13.55 14.50
N GLU A 24 8.27 13.88 15.75
CA GLU A 24 9.03 13.42 16.91
C GLU A 24 9.02 11.88 16.98
N GLU A 25 10.15 11.27 17.33
CA GLU A 25 10.29 9.82 17.38
C GLU A 25 9.27 9.16 18.31
N ARG A 26 9.00 9.77 19.47
CA ARG A 26 7.97 9.29 20.40
C ARG A 26 6.59 9.22 19.74
N LEU A 27 6.19 10.29 19.05
CA LEU A 27 4.90 10.35 18.35
C LEU A 27 4.84 9.38 17.16
N LYS A 28 5.94 9.20 16.42
CA LYS A 28 6.06 8.19 15.36
C LYS A 28 5.79 6.79 15.94
N ASN A 29 6.40 6.46 17.07
CA ASN A 29 6.27 5.14 17.67
C ASN A 29 4.86 4.91 18.25
N GLU A 30 4.28 5.90 18.92
CA GLU A 30 2.91 5.84 19.44
C GLU A 30 1.89 5.69 18.30
N PHE A 31 2.05 6.45 17.21
CA PHE A 31 1.21 6.34 16.02
C PHE A 31 1.28 4.95 15.38
N ILE A 32 2.50 4.45 15.12
CA ILE A 32 2.71 3.14 14.48
C ILE A 32 2.13 2.02 15.34
N THR A 33 2.40 2.05 16.65
CA THR A 33 1.89 1.04 17.60
C THR A 33 0.37 1.05 17.61
N GLY A 34 -0.27 2.22 17.73
CA GLY A 34 -1.72 2.34 17.73
C GLY A 34 -2.36 1.83 16.44
N VAL A 35 -1.78 2.13 15.27
CA VAL A 35 -2.26 1.63 13.97
C VAL A 35 -2.19 0.11 13.89
N ILE A 36 -1.05 -0.48 14.26
CA ILE A 36 -0.82 -1.92 14.15
C ILE A 36 -1.69 -2.67 15.15
N ASP A 37 -1.73 -2.24 16.41
CA ASP A 37 -2.53 -2.89 17.45
C ASP A 37 -4.02 -2.83 17.11
N THR A 38 -4.52 -1.70 16.61
CA THR A 38 -5.91 -1.58 16.15
C THR A 38 -6.20 -2.56 15.01
N ALA A 39 -5.30 -2.66 14.02
CA ALA A 39 -5.49 -3.57 12.90
C ALA A 39 -5.56 -5.04 13.34
N ILE A 40 -4.76 -5.42 14.34
CA ILE A 40 -4.75 -6.77 14.88
C ILE A 40 -5.99 -7.06 15.71
N VAL A 41 -6.32 -6.17 16.66
CA VAL A 41 -7.46 -6.35 17.57
C VAL A 41 -8.78 -6.43 16.80
N THR A 42 -8.92 -5.65 15.73
CA THR A 42 -10.17 -5.56 14.96
C THR A 42 -10.18 -6.42 13.71
N ASN A 43 -9.09 -7.12 13.37
CA ASN A 43 -8.91 -7.79 12.09
C ASN A 43 -9.21 -6.85 10.90
N ALA A 44 -8.61 -5.65 10.95
CA ALA A 44 -8.76 -4.64 9.92
C ALA A 44 -7.71 -4.78 8.82
N TRP A 45 -8.07 -4.31 7.62
CA TRP A 45 -7.09 -4.02 6.57
C TRP A 45 -6.64 -2.57 6.67
N ILE A 46 -5.35 -2.34 6.52
CA ILE A 46 -4.76 -1.02 6.43
C ILE A 46 -4.65 -0.65 4.94
N LEU A 47 -5.11 0.54 4.58
CA LEU A 47 -4.96 1.12 3.25
C LEU A 47 -4.10 2.37 3.33
N THR A 48 -3.10 2.47 2.45
CA THR A 48 -2.23 3.64 2.30
C THR A 48 -2.10 4.03 0.83
N ASN A 49 -1.41 5.13 0.52
CA ASN A 49 -1.10 5.50 -0.86
C ASN A 49 -0.04 4.60 -1.53
N GLY A 50 0.57 3.66 -0.80
CA GLY A 50 1.42 2.62 -1.37
C GLY A 50 2.83 3.02 -1.78
N VAL A 51 3.24 4.26 -1.52
CA VAL A 51 4.55 4.79 -1.94
C VAL A 51 5.54 4.82 -0.78
N ASN A 52 6.82 4.63 -1.08
CA ASN A 52 7.93 4.58 -0.11
C ASN A 52 8.37 6.01 0.30
N ASN A 53 7.40 6.82 0.68
CA ASN A 53 7.59 8.14 1.26
C ASN A 53 6.44 8.44 2.23
N GLY A 54 6.56 9.55 2.96
CA GLY A 54 5.49 10.03 3.83
C GLY A 54 4.98 8.97 4.81
N VAL A 55 3.68 9.03 5.11
CA VAL A 55 3.05 8.16 6.12
C VAL A 55 3.04 6.69 5.69
N SER A 56 2.93 6.41 4.39
CA SER A 56 2.96 5.04 3.86
C SER A 56 4.25 4.32 4.21
N LYS A 57 5.41 4.98 4.04
CA LYS A 57 6.70 4.45 4.48
C LYS A 57 6.73 4.18 5.99
N LEU A 58 6.23 5.10 6.82
CA LEU A 58 6.21 4.91 8.27
C LEU A 58 5.39 3.68 8.68
N VAL A 59 4.23 3.50 8.07
CA VAL A 59 3.35 2.34 8.31
C VAL A 59 4.05 1.05 7.85
N GLY A 60 4.67 1.06 6.67
CA GLY A 60 5.45 -0.08 6.16
C GLY A 60 6.59 -0.48 7.08
N GLU A 61 7.43 0.47 7.50
CA GLU A 61 8.52 0.23 8.46
C GLU A 61 8.00 -0.36 9.77
N GLY A 62 6.91 0.20 10.29
CA GLY A 62 6.26 -0.29 11.51
C GLY A 62 5.77 -1.73 11.40
N ILE A 63 5.13 -2.08 10.29
CA ILE A 63 4.65 -3.45 10.04
C ILE A 63 5.82 -4.42 9.95
N SER A 64 6.88 -4.06 9.21
CA SER A 64 8.08 -4.89 9.11
C SER A 64 8.71 -5.11 10.48
N HIS A 65 8.83 -4.06 11.30
CA HIS A 65 9.37 -4.16 12.65
C HIS A 65 8.50 -5.07 13.55
N TYR A 66 7.18 -4.90 13.50
CA TYR A 66 6.25 -5.72 14.27
C TYR A 66 6.32 -7.21 13.89
N GLN A 67 6.37 -7.51 12.58
CA GLN A 67 6.44 -8.88 12.08
C GLN A 67 7.75 -9.58 12.46
N LEU A 68 8.87 -8.85 12.51
CA LEU A 68 10.16 -9.41 12.94
C LEU A 68 10.16 -9.79 14.44
N LEU A 69 9.40 -9.06 15.26
CA LEU A 69 9.37 -9.25 16.72
C LEU A 69 8.40 -10.33 17.20
N ARG A 70 7.47 -10.80 16.36
CA ARG A 70 6.42 -11.76 16.76
C ARG A 70 6.55 -13.09 16.00
N GLU A 71 6.75 -14.17 16.74
CA GLU A 71 6.84 -15.55 16.22
C GLU A 71 5.52 -16.06 15.59
N ASN A 72 4.40 -15.38 15.84
CA ASN A 72 3.09 -15.70 15.26
C ASN A 72 2.61 -14.56 14.35
N PRO A 73 2.56 -14.77 13.01
CA PRO A 73 2.18 -13.74 12.08
C PRO A 73 0.65 -13.73 11.96
N ASN A 74 -0.04 -13.10 12.91
CA ASN A 74 -1.32 -12.49 12.54
C ASN A 74 -0.96 -11.42 11.51
N LYS A 75 -1.03 -11.82 10.23
CA LYS A 75 -0.51 -11.07 9.11
C LYS A 75 -1.35 -9.82 8.99
N VAL A 76 -0.85 -8.70 9.53
CA VAL A 76 -1.41 -7.37 9.30
C VAL A 76 -1.48 -7.19 7.79
N ILE A 77 -2.70 -7.11 7.25
CA ILE A 77 -2.91 -6.88 5.83
C ILE A 77 -2.81 -5.37 5.62
N CYS A 78 -1.76 -4.96 4.93
CA CYS A 78 -1.57 -3.59 4.47
C CYS A 78 -1.49 -3.57 2.95
N ILE A 79 -2.34 -2.73 2.35
CA ILE A 79 -2.53 -2.61 0.92
C ILE A 79 -2.15 -1.18 0.50
N GLY A 80 -1.14 -1.08 -0.36
CA GLY A 80 -0.74 0.19 -0.97
C GLY A 80 -1.52 0.48 -2.26
N MET A 81 -2.06 1.69 -2.39
CA MET A 81 -2.88 2.12 -3.53
C MET A 81 -2.20 3.25 -4.31
N THR A 82 -1.50 2.92 -5.40
CA THR A 82 -0.72 3.89 -6.18
C THR A 82 -1.05 3.87 -7.68
N MET A 83 -0.70 4.95 -8.38
CA MET A 83 -0.92 5.08 -9.82
C MET A 83 0.26 4.45 -10.56
N TRP A 84 -0.02 3.56 -11.52
CA TRP A 84 0.98 2.93 -12.37
C TRP A 84 1.88 3.95 -13.07
N GLY A 85 1.29 5.04 -13.56
CA GLY A 85 1.97 6.11 -14.27
C GLY A 85 2.91 6.97 -13.42
N THR A 86 2.89 6.84 -12.08
CA THR A 86 3.79 7.58 -11.16
C THR A 86 4.94 6.72 -10.62
N ILE A 87 4.87 5.40 -10.79
CA ILE A 87 5.88 4.48 -10.27
C ILE A 87 7.15 4.52 -11.11
N ASN A 88 8.29 4.68 -10.44
CA ASN A 88 9.59 4.57 -11.06
C ASN A 88 9.86 3.13 -11.54
N ASP A 89 10.49 3.00 -12.71
CA ASP A 89 10.89 1.70 -13.27
C ASP A 89 9.73 0.68 -13.38
N ASN A 90 8.50 1.16 -13.59
CA ASN A 90 7.29 0.33 -13.70
C ASN A 90 7.39 -0.74 -14.82
N THR A 91 8.26 -0.56 -15.81
CA THR A 91 8.54 -1.54 -16.87
C THR A 91 9.00 -2.89 -16.33
N HIS A 92 9.69 -2.93 -15.18
CA HIS A 92 10.11 -4.16 -14.53
C HIS A 92 8.95 -4.92 -13.87
N LEU A 93 7.83 -4.25 -13.60
CA LEU A 93 6.61 -4.85 -13.08
C LEU A 93 5.75 -5.47 -14.20
N VAL A 94 6.07 -5.21 -15.47
CA VAL A 94 5.38 -5.82 -16.62
C VAL A 94 5.98 -7.18 -16.94
N LEU A 95 5.26 -8.24 -16.55
CA LEU A 95 5.62 -9.60 -16.93
C LEU A 95 5.29 -9.84 -18.41
N LYS A 96 6.30 -9.76 -19.29
CA LYS A 96 6.14 -10.14 -20.70
C LYS A 96 6.04 -11.66 -20.82
N ASN A 97 4.83 -12.18 -21.03
CA ASN A 97 4.52 -13.56 -21.44
C ASN A 97 5.31 -14.68 -20.72
N SER A 98 5.63 -14.51 -19.44
CA SER A 98 6.25 -15.56 -18.64
C SER A 98 5.14 -16.43 -18.02
N PRO A 99 5.18 -17.77 -18.21
CA PRO A 99 4.20 -18.68 -17.61
C PRO A 99 4.25 -18.69 -16.08
N ASN A 100 5.34 -18.18 -15.48
CA ASN A 100 5.51 -17.99 -14.05
C ASN A 100 5.22 -16.53 -13.69
N ARG A 101 4.03 -16.27 -13.13
CA ARG A 101 3.46 -14.93 -12.86
C ARG A 101 4.01 -14.25 -11.60
N TYR A 102 5.14 -14.71 -11.07
CA TYR A 102 5.74 -14.14 -9.86
C TYR A 102 6.79 -13.11 -10.25
N LEU A 103 6.58 -11.86 -9.84
CA LEU A 103 7.56 -10.79 -10.00
C LEU A 103 8.84 -11.15 -9.21
N SER A 104 9.94 -11.33 -9.93
CA SER A 104 11.27 -11.46 -9.31
C SER A 104 11.71 -10.08 -8.84
N SER A 105 11.69 -9.87 -7.52
CA SER A 105 12.39 -8.83 -6.76
C SER A 105 12.44 -7.43 -7.40
N VAL A 106 11.58 -6.53 -6.94
CA VAL A 106 11.81 -5.08 -7.08
C VAL A 106 13.03 -4.75 -6.23
N SER A 107 14.17 -4.54 -6.87
CA SER A 107 15.40 -4.12 -6.18
C SER A 107 15.17 -2.74 -5.54
N LYS A 108 15.53 -2.61 -4.25
CA LYS A 108 15.67 -1.31 -3.57
C LYS A 108 16.82 -0.55 -4.26
N ARG A 109 16.56 0.09 -5.40
CA ARG A 109 17.57 0.92 -6.04
C ARG A 109 17.65 2.22 -5.26
N GLN A 110 18.82 2.48 -4.70
CA GLN A 110 19.14 3.77 -4.08
C GLN A 110 19.22 4.78 -5.23
N ILE A 111 18.21 5.64 -5.35
CA ILE A 111 18.20 6.71 -6.35
C ILE A 111 19.35 7.66 -5.98
N PRO A 112 20.31 7.93 -6.87
CA PRO A 112 21.30 8.98 -6.64
C PRO A 112 20.56 10.30 -6.39
N GLU A 113 20.94 11.05 -5.36
CA GLU A 113 20.28 12.31 -4.93
C GLU A 113 20.16 13.39 -6.03
N ASN A 114 20.75 13.16 -7.21
CA ASN A 114 20.92 14.14 -8.28
C ASN A 114 20.05 13.91 -9.53
N ILE A 115 19.01 13.06 -9.46
CA ILE A 115 18.00 12.94 -10.52
C ILE A 115 16.62 13.19 -9.91
N GLN A 116 16.15 14.43 -10.03
CA GLN A 116 14.76 14.83 -9.79
C GLN A 116 13.87 14.28 -10.92
N GLU A 117 13.66 12.98 -10.99
CA GLU A 117 12.41 12.50 -11.56
C GLU A 117 11.39 12.46 -10.43
N ASP A 118 10.29 13.20 -10.56
CA ASP A 118 9.11 13.12 -9.70
C ASP A 118 8.40 11.78 -9.90
N LYS A 119 9.12 10.68 -9.67
CA LYS A 119 8.60 9.32 -9.69
C LYS A 119 8.70 8.72 -8.31
N GLU A 120 7.71 7.90 -7.98
CA GLU A 120 7.55 7.29 -6.67
C GLU A 120 8.04 5.84 -6.71
N THR A 121 8.58 5.37 -5.59
CA THR A 121 8.90 3.95 -5.42
C THR A 121 7.79 3.29 -4.63
N ILE A 122 7.43 2.04 -4.95
CA ILE A 122 6.45 1.26 -4.18
C ILE A 122 7.01 0.96 -2.78
N GLU A 123 6.18 1.08 -1.75
CA GLU A 123 6.53 0.65 -0.39
C GLU A 123 6.52 -0.89 -0.28
N LEU A 124 7.71 -1.46 -0.06
CA LEU A 124 7.94 -2.91 -0.14
C LEU A 124 7.52 -3.66 1.13
N ASN A 125 7.34 -2.97 2.25
CA ASN A 125 6.89 -3.61 3.48
C ASN A 125 5.36 -3.78 3.55
N HIS A 126 4.63 -3.33 2.53
CA HIS A 126 3.22 -3.67 2.38
C HIS A 126 3.03 -5.12 1.95
N THR A 127 1.89 -5.70 2.35
CA THR A 127 1.56 -7.08 1.99
C THR A 127 1.04 -7.23 0.56
N HIS A 128 0.38 -6.18 0.06
CA HIS A 128 -0.22 -6.14 -1.27
C HIS A 128 -0.12 -4.72 -1.83
N CYS A 129 -0.23 -4.60 -3.15
CA CYS A 129 -0.41 -3.32 -3.82
C CYS A 129 -1.53 -3.41 -4.87
N ILE A 130 -2.21 -2.29 -5.08
CA ILE A 130 -3.17 -2.08 -6.16
C ILE A 130 -2.61 -0.94 -7.00
N LEU A 131 -2.38 -1.22 -8.29
CA LEU A 131 -1.84 -0.26 -9.24
C LEU A 131 -2.97 0.24 -10.14
N PHE A 132 -3.30 1.51 -10.04
CA PHE A 132 -4.31 2.16 -10.88
C PHE A 132 -3.69 2.62 -12.19
N ASP A 133 -4.31 2.30 -13.31
CA ASP A 133 -3.85 2.75 -14.62
C ASP A 133 -4.91 3.62 -15.30
N SER A 134 -4.54 4.86 -15.63
CA SER A 134 -5.34 5.79 -16.42
C SER A 134 -4.85 5.92 -17.87
N GLY A 135 -3.77 5.23 -18.23
CA GLY A 135 -3.06 5.39 -19.49
C GLY A 135 -2.22 6.68 -19.57
N ARG A 136 -2.11 7.47 -18.48
CA ARG A 136 -1.32 8.70 -18.43
C ARG A 136 -0.12 8.57 -17.50
N LEU A 137 1.01 9.14 -17.93
CA LEU A 137 2.20 9.28 -17.09
C LEU A 137 2.03 10.45 -16.12
N ASN A 138 2.57 10.30 -14.91
CA ASN A 138 2.61 11.33 -13.86
C ASN A 138 1.22 11.86 -13.44
N GLU A 139 0.17 11.05 -13.61
CA GLU A 139 -1.15 11.38 -13.06
C GLU A 139 -1.26 10.87 -11.63
N TYR A 140 -1.53 11.79 -10.70
CA TYR A 140 -1.64 11.51 -9.27
C TYR A 140 -3.10 11.57 -8.83
N TYR A 141 -3.52 10.59 -8.03
CA TYR A 141 -4.77 10.70 -7.27
C TYR A 141 -4.52 11.41 -5.94
N SER A 142 -5.44 12.29 -5.61
CA SER A 142 -5.57 12.84 -4.25
C SER A 142 -6.04 11.74 -3.29
N ASP A 143 -5.77 11.94 -2.01
CA ASP A 143 -6.27 11.05 -0.96
C ASP A 143 -7.80 10.99 -0.94
N LEU A 144 -8.48 12.08 -1.33
CA LEU A 144 -9.93 12.12 -1.49
C LEU A 144 -10.41 11.19 -2.61
N GLN A 145 -9.74 11.18 -3.77
CA GLN A 145 -10.09 10.29 -4.87
C GLN A 145 -9.88 8.81 -4.49
N ARG A 146 -8.77 8.50 -3.80
CA ARG A 146 -8.55 7.14 -3.25
C ARG A 146 -9.65 6.75 -2.25
N HIS A 147 -10.04 7.67 -1.38
CA HIS A 147 -11.09 7.44 -0.40
C HIS A 147 -12.46 7.20 -1.05
N GLN A 148 -12.83 7.99 -2.05
CA GLN A 148 -14.06 7.80 -2.83
C GLN A 148 -14.09 6.42 -3.49
N PHE A 149 -12.98 5.98 -4.08
CA PHE A 149 -12.89 4.64 -4.67
C PHE A 149 -13.22 3.55 -3.63
N ILE A 150 -12.69 3.65 -2.41
CA ILE A 150 -12.95 2.68 -1.33
C ILE A 150 -14.43 2.68 -0.93
N ILE A 151 -15.05 3.86 -0.80
CA ILE A 151 -16.48 3.99 -0.49
C ILE A 151 -17.33 3.28 -1.55
N GLU A 152 -17.07 3.57 -2.83
CA GLU A 152 -17.84 2.99 -3.93
C GLU A 152 -17.63 1.47 -4.05
N ALA A 153 -16.38 1.01 -3.84
CA ALA A 153 -16.07 -0.41 -3.78
C ALA A 153 -16.85 -1.12 -2.65
N ARG A 154 -16.91 -0.50 -1.47
CA ARG A 154 -17.67 -1.03 -0.33
C ARG A 154 -19.17 -1.08 -0.62
N LYS A 155 -19.76 -0.02 -1.20
CA LYS A 155 -21.19 0.01 -1.56
C LYS A 155 -21.57 -1.14 -2.48
N LYS A 156 -20.77 -1.40 -3.53
CA LYS A 156 -21.00 -2.51 -4.46
C LYS A 156 -20.97 -3.88 -3.77
N THR A 157 -20.04 -4.12 -2.86
CA THR A 157 -20.00 -5.39 -2.09
C THR A 157 -21.14 -5.58 -1.09
N HIS A 158 -21.91 -4.54 -0.78
CA HIS A 158 -23.11 -4.62 0.05
C HIS A 158 -24.39 -4.82 -0.77
N HIS A 159 -24.41 -4.38 -2.03
CA HIS A 159 -25.57 -4.53 -2.92
C HIS A 159 -25.52 -5.80 -3.77
N ASP A 160 -24.32 -6.17 -4.23
CA ASP A 160 -24.09 -7.37 -5.00
C ASP A 160 -23.36 -8.37 -4.11
N HIS A 161 -23.98 -9.53 -3.85
CA HIS A 161 -23.31 -10.71 -3.28
C HIS A 161 -22.22 -11.29 -4.22
N THR A 162 -21.80 -10.52 -5.23
CA THR A 162 -20.87 -10.91 -6.28
C THR A 162 -19.49 -10.35 -5.94
N CYS A 163 -18.55 -11.27 -5.70
CA CYS A 163 -17.19 -10.98 -5.30
C CYS A 163 -16.49 -10.06 -6.31
N MET A 164 -15.95 -8.93 -5.85
CA MET A 164 -15.17 -8.01 -6.67
C MET A 164 -13.92 -8.74 -7.17
N HIS A 165 -13.90 -9.11 -8.45
CA HIS A 165 -12.71 -9.66 -9.09
C HIS A 165 -11.75 -8.50 -9.36
N LEU A 166 -10.75 -8.33 -8.50
CA LEU A 166 -9.53 -7.61 -8.85
C LEU A 166 -8.73 -8.49 -9.82
N ILE A 167 -8.52 -7.97 -11.04
CA ILE A 167 -7.70 -8.58 -12.10
C ILE A 167 -6.22 -8.34 -11.78
#